data_AF-A0A067FQ85-F1
#
_entry.id   AF-A0A067FQ85-F1
#
_cell.length_a   1.000
_cell.length_b   1.000
_cell.length_c   1.000
_cell.angle_alpha   90.00
_cell.angle_beta   90.00
_cell.angle_gamma   90.00
#
_symmetry.space_group_name_H-M   'P 1'
#
loop_
_entity.id
_entity.type
_entity.pdbx_description
1 polymer ?
#
loop_
_entity_poly.entity_id
_entity_poly.type
_entity_poly.pdbx_seq_one_letter_code
_entity_poly.pdbx_strand_id
1 'polypeptide(L)'
;DGEAKPRLAGTRLAASYVNFYIANGGIITPQFGDKKWDGEAVRVLSQAFPKYEVVGIERAREIVLGGGNIHCITQQQPAIPTNAAKLD
;
A
#
# COMPACT_ATOMS: atom_id res chain seq x y z
N ASP A 1 2.03 18.00 20.14
CA ASP A 1 3.47 18.33 20.00
C ASP A 1 3.68 19.01 18.64
N GLY A 2 3.53 20.33 18.65
CA GLY A 2 3.25 21.18 17.48
C GLY A 2 4.42 21.47 16.54
N GLU A 3 5.25 20.48 16.23
CA GLU A 3 6.41 20.61 15.34
C GLU A 3 6.18 20.07 13.92
N ALA A 4 4.92 20.01 13.46
CA ALA A 4 4.64 19.62 12.09
C ALA A 4 5.24 20.66 11.12
N LYS A 5 6.31 20.29 10.41
CA LYS A 5 6.93 21.16 9.41
C LYS A 5 6.03 21.23 8.16
N PRO A 6 5.61 22.43 7.72
CA PRO A 6 4.77 22.56 6.55
C PRO A 6 5.53 22.11 5.31
N ARG A 7 4.82 21.43 4.40
CA ARG A 7 5.38 21.04 3.11
C ARG A 7 5.38 22.24 2.17
N LEU A 8 6.55 22.58 1.63
CA LEU A 8 6.68 23.68 0.66
C LEU A 8 6.06 23.31 -0.69
N ALA A 9 5.39 24.27 -1.32
CA ALA A 9 4.88 24.10 -2.68
C ALA A 9 6.02 23.73 -3.66
N GLY A 10 5.75 22.84 -4.61
CA GLY A 10 6.76 22.36 -5.56
C GLY A 10 7.67 21.24 -5.05
N THR A 11 7.63 20.89 -3.76
CA THR A 11 8.42 19.77 -3.23
C THR A 11 8.00 18.45 -3.89
N ARG A 12 8.97 17.69 -4.44
CA ARG A 12 8.74 16.39 -5.05
C ARG A 12 8.14 15.39 -4.04
N LEU A 13 7.07 14.70 -4.44
CA LEU A 13 6.46 13.66 -3.61
C LEU A 13 7.33 12.39 -3.62
N ALA A 14 7.48 11.76 -2.46
CA ALA A 14 8.11 10.44 -2.31
C ALA A 14 7.11 9.33 -2.69
N ALA A 15 6.44 9.48 -3.84
CA ALA A 15 5.41 8.56 -4.31
C ALA A 15 6.05 7.34 -4.96
N SER A 16 5.71 6.16 -4.46
CA SER A 16 6.10 4.88 -5.04
C SER A 16 5.01 3.85 -4.81
N TYR A 17 4.68 3.09 -5.86
CA TYR A 17 3.74 1.97 -5.76
C TYR A 17 4.27 0.82 -4.91
N VAL A 18 5.57 0.75 -4.62
CA VAL A 18 6.17 -0.25 -3.73
C VAL A 18 5.67 -0.13 -2.30
N ASN A 19 5.13 1.03 -1.90
CA ASN A 19 4.61 1.24 -0.55
C ASN A 19 3.18 0.70 -0.36
N PHE A 20 2.93 -0.51 -0.88
CA PHE A 20 1.67 -1.26 -0.75
C PHE A 20 1.67 -2.14 0.50
N TYR A 21 0.49 -2.57 0.94
CA TYR A 21 0.34 -3.52 2.06
C TYR A 21 -0.15 -4.89 1.56
N ILE A 22 0.42 -5.97 2.12
CA ILE A 22 -0.04 -7.35 1.86
C ILE A 22 -0.97 -7.75 3.00
N ALA A 23 -2.26 -7.85 2.68
CA ALA A 23 -3.29 -8.38 3.57
C ALA A 23 -3.49 -9.90 3.33
N ASN A 24 -4.34 -10.53 4.14
CA ASN A 24 -4.76 -11.91 3.91
C ASN A 24 -5.52 -12.01 2.57
N GLY A 25 -4.87 -12.55 1.55
CA GLY A 25 -5.45 -12.70 0.21
C GLY A 25 -5.58 -11.41 -0.60
N GLY A 26 -5.03 -10.28 -0.13
CA GLY A 26 -5.15 -8.99 -0.83
C GLY A 26 -3.84 -8.18 -0.87
N ILE A 27 -3.68 -7.38 -1.92
CA ILE A 27 -2.63 -6.36 -2.06
C ILE A 27 -3.30 -5.00 -2.11
N ILE A 28 -3.02 -4.15 -1.12
CA ILE A 28 -3.59 -2.81 -1.01
C ILE A 28 -2.56 -1.81 -1.53
N THR A 29 -2.75 -1.33 -2.76
CA THR A 29 -1.76 -0.51 -3.49
C THR A 29 -2.21 0.94 -3.65
N PRO A 30 -1.31 1.94 -3.53
CA PRO A 30 -1.70 3.34 -3.64
C PRO A 30 -2.05 3.72 -5.08
N GLN A 31 -3.00 4.65 -5.23
CA GLN A 31 -3.28 5.32 -6.49
C GLN A 31 -3.06 6.84 -6.32
N PHE A 32 -2.23 7.42 -7.19
CA PHE A 32 -1.76 8.80 -7.08
C PHE A 32 -2.52 9.79 -7.95
N GLY A 33 -3.42 9.30 -8.80
CA GLY A 33 -4.15 10.10 -9.79
C GLY A 33 -3.42 10.19 -11.14
N ASP A 34 -2.35 9.41 -11.34
CA ASP A 34 -1.68 9.25 -12.62
C ASP A 34 -2.21 7.97 -13.29
N LYS A 35 -3.28 8.10 -14.07
CA LYS A 35 -4.00 6.96 -14.66
C LYS A 35 -3.11 5.95 -15.38
N LYS A 36 -2.03 6.41 -16.03
CA LYS A 36 -1.12 5.53 -16.77
C LYS A 36 -0.36 4.64 -15.78
N TRP A 37 0.28 5.25 -14.80
CA TRP A 37 1.11 4.50 -13.86
C TRP A 37 0.31 3.79 -12.77
N ASP A 38 -0.85 4.33 -12.39
CA ASP A 38 -1.79 3.73 -11.47
C ASP A 38 -2.29 2.38 -12.01
N GLY A 39 -2.72 2.35 -13.29
CA GLY A 39 -3.14 1.12 -13.97
C GLY A 39 -2.00 0.13 -14.20
N GLU A 40 -0.81 0.63 -14.55
CA GLU A 40 0.37 -0.21 -14.74
C GLU A 40 0.81 -0.87 -13.43
N ALA A 41 0.74 -0.16 -12.30
CA ALA A 41 1.05 -0.71 -10.99
C ALA A 41 0.10 -1.85 -10.61
N VAL A 42 -1.21 -1.67 -10.83
CA VAL A 42 -2.20 -2.74 -10.61
C VAL A 42 -1.85 -3.95 -11.48
N ARG A 43 -1.61 -3.74 -12.79
CA ARG A 43 -1.25 -4.82 -13.73
C ARG A 43 -0.02 -5.61 -13.26
N VAL A 44 1.06 -4.93 -12.88
CA VAL A 44 2.30 -5.57 -12.41
C VAL A 44 2.09 -6.32 -11.11
N LEU A 45 1.38 -5.73 -10.15
CA LEU A 45 1.10 -6.37 -8.86
C LEU A 45 0.19 -7.60 -9.02
N SER A 46 -0.80 -7.55 -9.91
CA SER A 46 -1.64 -8.71 -10.20
C SER A 46 -0.85 -9.86 -10.82
N GLN A 47 0.17 -9.56 -11.64
CA GLN A 47 1.09 -10.57 -12.17
C GLN A 47 2.02 -11.14 -11.10
N ALA A 48 2.52 -10.30 -10.20
CA ALA A 48 3.42 -10.71 -9.12
C ALA A 48 2.70 -11.53 -8.03
N PHE A 49 1.43 -11.24 -7.77
CA PHE A 49 0.62 -11.89 -6.74
C PHE A 49 -0.67 -12.50 -7.33
N PRO A 50 -0.56 -13.54 -8.17
CA PRO A 50 -1.70 -14.06 -8.95
C PRO A 50 -2.82 -14.70 -8.12
N LYS A 51 -2.58 -14.95 -6.83
CA LYS A 51 -3.56 -15.51 -5.88
C LYS A 51 -4.17 -14.45 -4.95
N TYR A 52 -3.80 -13.18 -5.12
CA TYR A 52 -4.24 -12.08 -4.28
C TYR A 52 -5.14 -11.14 -5.08
N GLU A 53 -6.16 -10.60 -4.43
CA GLU A 53 -6.95 -9.50 -4.99
C GLU A 53 -6.13 -8.20 -4.88
N VAL A 54 -5.90 -7.51 -6.00
CA VAL A 54 -5.19 -6.22 -5.99
C VAL A 54 -6.21 -5.09 -5.92
N VAL A 55 -6.20 -4.34 -4.82
CA VAL A 55 -7.12 -3.24 -4.54
C VAL A 55 -6.36 -1.92 -4.58
N GLY A 56 -6.70 -1.06 -5.53
CA GLY A 56 -6.17 0.29 -5.64
C GLY A 56 -6.91 1.27 -4.74
N ILE A 57 -6.21 1.98 -3.85
CA ILE A 57 -6.81 3.01 -3.00
C ILE A 57 -6.67 4.38 -3.66
N GLU A 58 -7.80 4.91 -4.14
CA GLU A 58 -7.88 6.26 -4.68
C GLU A 58 -7.48 7.31 -3.64
N ARG A 59 -6.88 8.41 -4.10
CA ARG A 59 -6.43 9.55 -3.27
C ARG A 59 -5.34 9.19 -2.24
N ALA A 60 -4.56 8.13 -2.46
CA ALA A 60 -3.35 7.86 -1.69
C ALA A 60 -2.30 8.99 -1.80
N ARG A 61 -2.49 9.91 -2.76
CA ARG A 61 -1.79 11.20 -2.82
C ARG A 61 -1.83 11.98 -1.50
N GLU A 62 -2.94 11.93 -0.77
CA GLU A 62 -3.08 12.66 0.50
C GLU A 62 -2.14 12.11 1.58
N ILE A 63 -1.86 10.81 1.57
CA ILE A 63 -0.92 10.17 2.51
C ILE A 63 0.53 10.57 2.18
N VAL A 64 0.89 10.59 0.89
CA VAL A 64 2.26 10.94 0.48
C VAL A 64 2.59 12.42 0.64
N LEU A 65 1.59 13.29 0.72
CA LEU A 65 1.80 14.68 1.17
C LEU A 65 2.36 14.72 2.61
N GLY A 66 1.97 13.76 3.46
CA GLY A 66 2.51 13.55 4.81
C GLY A 66 3.85 12.79 4.87
N GLY A 67 4.39 12.33 3.72
CA GLY A 67 5.72 11.72 3.64
C GLY A 67 5.77 10.19 3.63
N GLY A 68 4.63 9.50 3.57
CA GLY A 68 4.57 8.03 3.52
C GLY A 68 3.47 7.51 2.59
N ASN A 69 3.12 6.23 2.70
CA ASN A 69 1.94 5.69 2.05
C ASN A 69 1.33 4.52 2.85
N ILE A 70 0.48 3.72 2.22
CA ILE A 70 -0.28 2.62 2.81
C ILE A 70 0.60 1.73 3.71
N HIS A 71 1.74 1.23 3.21
CA HIS A 71 2.63 0.39 4.03
C HIS A 71 3.12 1.11 5.29
N CYS A 72 3.41 2.42 5.20
CA CYS A 72 3.93 3.19 6.34
C CYS A 72 2.90 3.37 7.48
N ILE A 73 1.61 3.24 7.19
CA ILE A 73 0.52 3.47 8.16
C ILE A 73 -0.16 2.18 8.63
N THR A 74 0.34 1.03 8.17
CA THR A 74 -0.16 -0.30 8.54
C THR A 74 0.88 -1.06 9.35
N GLN A 75 0.42 -1.91 10.28
CA GLN A 75 1.25 -2.88 10.98
C GLN A 75 0.50 -4.20 11.06
N GLN A 76 1.01 -5.24 10.39
CA GLN A 76 0.41 -6.57 10.46
C GLN A 76 0.72 -7.23 11.80
N GLN A 77 -0.28 -7.93 12.32
CA GLN A 77 -0.09 -8.88 13.41
C GLN A 77 -0.31 -10.30 12.85
N PRO A 78 0.73 -11.14 12.80
CA PRO A 78 0.58 -12.53 12.38
C PRO A 78 -0.44 -13.25 13.28
N ALA A 79 -1.27 -14.08 12.67
CA ALA A 79 -2.08 -15.03 13.42
C ALA A 79 -1.16 -16.03 14.14
N ILE A 80 -1.62 -16.54 15.28
CA ILE A 80 -0.97 -17.70 15.90
C ILE A 80 -1.08 -18.87 14.92
N PRO A 81 -0.02 -19.65 14.66
CA PRO A 81 -0.11 -20.84 13.83
C PRO A 81 -1.19 -21.77 14.38
N THR A 82 -2.29 -21.96 13.65
CA THR A 82 -3.23 -23.04 13.94
C THR A 82 -2.59 -24.35 13.51
N ASN A 83 -2.33 -25.25 14.45
CA ASN A 83 -1.97 -26.64 14.16
C ASN A 83 -3.18 -27.35 13.51
N ALA A 84 -3.47 -27.06 12.25
CA ALA A 84 -4.50 -27.73 11.46
C ALA A 84 -4.02 -29.08 10.87
N ALA A 85 -3.05 -29.72 11.52
CA ALA A 85 -2.47 -30.99 11.11
C ALA A 85 -2.16 -31.88 12.32
N LYS A 86 -3.16 -32.11 13.17
CA LYS A 86 -3.22 -33.24 14.12
C LYS A 86 -4.68 -33.47 14.53
N LEU A 87 -5.53 -33.95 13.62
CA LEU A 87 -6.82 -34.57 13.98
C LEU A 87 -7.28 -35.49 12.84
N ASP A 88 -6.39 -36.39 12.42
CA ASP A 88 -6.65 -37.61 11.66
C ASP A 88 -5.44 -38.55 11.78
#